data_AF-A0AA85KBL8-F1
#
_entry.id   AF-A0AA85KBL8-F1
#
_cell.length_a   1.000
_cell.length_b   1.000
_cell.length_c   1.000
_cell.angle_alpha   90.00
_cell.angle_beta   90.00
_cell.angle_gamma   90.00
#
_symmetry.space_group_name_H-M   'P 1'
#
loop_
_entity.id
_entity.type
_entity.pdbx_description
1 polymer ?
#
loop_
_entity_poly.entity_id
_entity_poly.type
_entity_poly.pdbx_seq_one_letter_code
_entity_poly.pdbx_strand_id
1 'polypeptide(L)'
;MTEERSHKSYRPFTVLTFKANFLLHELNPFGYHAVNILLHTIVVLLFYKLCLCYLHKEAALLSAMLFSAHPVHTEAVTGVVGRAELLSSVMFLSAVLLYMGALDKCHSPSFWVDIVNILIVGFLICVGTFSKEQCITVFGVFVAYELFKVYQKTLSCGIVLWFPSFKKKTSQKTGAFKEIIPRAHRLLQLNLSIPSWTSYAPVYRIFILFLFVIAVMFARIRIMGGQLPHFTEFDNPAAHAPR
;
A
#
# COMPACT_ATOMS: atom_id res chain seq x y z
N MET A 1 -17.73 -26.19 7.25
CA MET A 1 -18.01 -25.50 5.96
C MET A 1 -19.16 -26.19 5.20
N THR A 2 -20.04 -26.91 5.88
CA THR A 2 -21.13 -27.72 5.31
C THR A 2 -22.52 -27.19 5.64
N GLU A 3 -22.61 -26.13 6.46
CA GLU A 3 -23.87 -25.48 6.83
C GLU A 3 -24.28 -24.47 5.76
N GLU A 4 -25.51 -24.59 5.25
CA GLU A 4 -26.06 -23.74 4.18
C GLU A 4 -26.13 -22.25 4.54
N ARG A 5 -26.09 -21.91 5.84
CA ARG A 5 -26.19 -20.53 6.35
C ARG A 5 -24.86 -19.78 6.44
N SER A 6 -23.74 -20.41 6.08
CA SER A 6 -22.41 -19.80 6.19
C SER A 6 -21.96 -19.20 4.87
N HIS A 7 -21.82 -17.88 4.80
CA HIS A 7 -21.08 -17.24 3.71
C HIS A 7 -19.67 -17.85 3.66
N LYS A 8 -19.31 -18.46 2.53
CA LYS A 8 -18.07 -19.24 2.29
C LYS A 8 -16.78 -18.38 2.29
N SER A 9 -16.76 -17.27 3.02
CA SER A 9 -15.62 -16.37 3.10
C SER A 9 -14.50 -16.96 3.96
N TYR A 10 -13.32 -17.15 3.37
CA TYR A 10 -12.14 -17.61 4.09
C TYR A 10 -11.40 -16.42 4.72
N ARG A 11 -11.62 -16.21 6.02
CA ARG A 11 -11.04 -15.11 6.81
C ARG A 11 -10.51 -15.61 8.18
N PRO A 12 -9.50 -16.49 8.18
CA PRO A 12 -9.09 -17.22 9.39
C PRO A 12 -8.57 -16.30 10.50
N PHE A 13 -7.89 -15.20 10.15
CA PHE A 13 -7.37 -14.27 11.16
C PHE A 13 -8.50 -13.51 11.84
N THR A 14 -9.47 -13.01 11.08
CA THR A 14 -10.66 -12.36 11.64
C THR A 14 -11.42 -13.31 12.56
N VAL A 15 -11.66 -14.56 12.13
CA VAL A 15 -12.32 -15.59 12.95
C VAL A 15 -11.54 -15.86 14.24
N LEU A 16 -10.20 -15.95 14.17
CA LEU A 16 -9.35 -16.12 15.33
C LEU A 16 -9.54 -14.97 16.33
N THR A 17 -9.57 -13.71 15.87
CA THR A 17 -9.81 -12.57 16.77
C THR A 17 -11.20 -12.59 17.39
N PHE A 18 -12.22 -13.05 16.68
CA PHE A 18 -13.56 -13.22 17.24
C PHE A 18 -13.61 -14.35 18.26
N LYS A 19 -12.93 -15.47 18.01
CA LYS A 19 -12.82 -16.58 18.95
C LYS A 19 -12.10 -16.15 20.23
N ALA A 20 -11.00 -15.41 20.10
CA ALA A 20 -10.29 -14.85 21.25
C ALA A 20 -11.18 -13.88 22.05
N ASN A 21 -11.95 -13.04 21.38
CA ASN A 21 -12.88 -12.13 22.06
C ASN A 21 -14.02 -12.88 22.77
N PHE A 22 -14.55 -13.93 22.14
CA PHE A 22 -15.59 -14.77 22.71
C PHE A 22 -15.13 -15.46 24.00
N LEU A 23 -13.86 -15.88 24.08
CA LEU A 23 -13.31 -16.47 25.31
C LEU A 23 -13.29 -15.49 26.50
N LEU A 24 -13.31 -14.18 26.25
CA LEU A 24 -13.23 -13.14 27.29
C LEU A 24 -14.59 -12.50 27.62
N HIS A 25 -15.43 -12.29 26.60
CA HIS A 25 -16.68 -11.52 26.72
C HIS A 25 -17.92 -12.32 26.27
N GLU A 26 -17.75 -13.57 25.86
CA GLU A 26 -18.81 -14.44 25.35
C GLU A 26 -19.65 -13.73 24.27
N LEU A 27 -20.97 -13.66 24.43
CA LEU A 27 -21.89 -13.00 23.49
C LEU A 27 -22.16 -11.53 23.83
N ASN A 28 -21.44 -10.95 24.81
CA ASN A 28 -21.66 -9.55 25.19
C ASN A 28 -21.15 -8.61 24.08
N PRO A 29 -22.03 -7.84 23.41
CA PRO A 29 -21.66 -7.02 22.26
C PRO A 29 -20.69 -5.88 22.61
N PHE A 30 -20.68 -5.41 23.87
CA PHE A 30 -19.81 -4.32 24.32
C PHE A 30 -18.33 -4.62 24.04
N GLY A 31 -17.86 -5.82 24.38
CA GLY A 31 -16.47 -6.23 24.16
C GLY A 31 -16.11 -6.25 22.67
N TYR A 32 -17.06 -6.55 21.78
CA TYR A 32 -16.83 -6.55 20.34
C TYR A 32 -16.67 -5.14 19.76
N HIS A 33 -17.54 -4.21 20.17
CA HIS A 33 -17.45 -2.81 19.76
C HIS A 33 -16.20 -2.14 20.35
N ALA A 34 -15.84 -2.43 21.60
CA ALA A 34 -14.64 -1.89 22.23
C ALA A 34 -13.37 -2.24 21.43
N VAL A 35 -13.24 -3.51 21.00
CA VAL A 35 -12.12 -3.94 20.15
C VAL A 35 -12.12 -3.23 18.80
N ASN A 36 -13.29 -3.03 18.17
CA ASN A 36 -13.37 -2.31 16.90
C ASN A 36 -12.97 -0.83 17.05
N ILE A 37 -13.42 -0.15 18.12
CA ILE A 37 -13.02 1.23 18.42
C ILE A 37 -11.51 1.32 18.65
N LEU A 38 -10.93 0.36 19.38
CA LEU A 38 -9.48 0.29 19.59
C LEU A 38 -8.72 0.12 18.26
N LEU A 39 -9.17 -0.80 17.41
CA LEU A 39 -8.56 -1.02 16.09
C LEU A 39 -8.69 0.23 15.21
N HIS A 40 -9.84 0.91 15.20
CA HIS A 40 -10.02 2.17 14.47
C HIS A 40 -9.06 3.25 14.96
N THR A 41 -8.89 3.37 16.28
CA THR A 41 -7.93 4.31 16.88
C THR A 41 -6.51 4.02 16.37
N ILE A 42 -6.11 2.75 16.29
CA ILE A 42 -4.81 2.36 15.73
C ILE A 42 -4.71 2.75 14.25
N VAL A 43 -5.75 2.51 13.44
CA VAL A 43 -5.79 2.92 12.03
C VAL A 43 -5.60 4.43 11.90
N VAL A 44 -6.32 5.23 12.70
CA VAL A 44 -6.20 6.70 12.70
C VAL A 44 -4.78 7.14 13.07
N LEU A 45 -4.15 6.51 14.06
CA LEU A 45 -2.78 6.83 14.46
C LEU A 45 -1.76 6.47 13.37
N LEU A 46 -1.95 5.34 12.67
CA LEU A 46 -1.11 4.98 11.54
C LEU A 46 -1.31 5.93 10.36
N PHE A 47 -2.55 6.33 10.08
CA PHE A 47 -2.85 7.32 9.06
C PHE A 47 -2.22 8.69 9.38
N TYR A 48 -2.30 9.13 10.64
CA TYR A 48 -1.60 10.34 11.10
C TYR A 48 -0.09 10.27 10.87
N LYS A 49 0.55 9.14 11.19
CA LYS A 49 1.97 8.90 10.90
C LYS A 49 2.28 8.98 9.40
N LEU A 50 1.40 8.45 8.56
CA LEU A 50 1.55 8.54 7.10
C LEU A 50 1.44 10.00 6.62
N CYS A 51 0.49 10.77 7.14
CA CYS A 51 0.36 12.18 6.83
C CYS A 51 1.61 12.98 7.23
N LEU A 52 2.24 12.67 8.37
CA LEU A 52 3.48 13.33 8.81
C LEU A 52 4.66 13.12 7.85
N CYS A 53 4.63 12.10 6.99
CA CYS A 53 5.66 11.92 5.96
C CYS A 53 5.59 12.99 4.85
N TYR A 54 4.43 13.63 4.67
CA TYR A 54 4.17 14.51 3.52
C TYR A 54 3.64 15.90 3.89
N LEU A 55 3.05 16.06 5.07
CA LEU A 55 2.40 17.28 5.52
C LEU A 55 3.08 17.84 6.78
N HIS A 56 2.94 19.14 7.00
CA HIS A 56 3.28 19.75 8.28
C HIS A 56 2.40 19.20 9.41
N LYS A 57 2.91 19.23 10.65
CA LYS A 57 2.28 18.62 11.83
C LYS A 57 0.81 19.02 12.02
N GLU A 58 0.50 20.31 11.89
CA GLU A 58 -0.87 20.82 12.08
C GLU A 58 -1.83 20.30 10.99
N ALA A 59 -1.39 20.30 9.72
CA ALA A 59 -2.17 19.76 8.62
C ALA A 59 -2.37 18.24 8.76
N ALA A 60 -1.33 17.50 9.16
CA ALA A 60 -1.42 16.07 9.41
C ALA A 60 -2.42 15.75 10.54
N LEU A 61 -2.40 16.54 11.62
CA LEU A 61 -3.32 16.39 12.74
C LEU A 61 -4.76 16.64 12.31
N LEU A 62 -5.00 17.74 11.57
CA LEU A 62 -6.31 18.06 11.03
C LEU A 62 -6.82 16.96 10.08
N SER A 63 -5.96 16.46 9.19
CA SER A 63 -6.31 15.34 8.29
C SER A 63 -6.70 14.08 9.07
N ALA A 64 -5.97 13.75 10.14
CA ALA A 64 -6.27 12.58 10.95
C ALA A 64 -7.57 12.73 11.76
N MET A 65 -7.86 13.94 12.28
CA MET A 65 -9.12 14.24 12.95
C MET A 65 -10.31 14.12 11.98
N LEU A 66 -10.18 14.71 10.79
CA LEU A 66 -11.21 14.61 9.74
C LEU A 66 -11.43 13.17 9.31
N PHE A 67 -10.35 12.39 9.13
CA PHE A 67 -10.42 10.96 8.82
C PHE A 67 -11.11 10.18 9.95
N SER A 68 -10.75 10.42 11.21
CA SER A 68 -11.32 9.72 12.36
C SER A 68 -12.83 9.91 12.49
N ALA A 69 -13.32 11.11 12.24
CA ALA A 69 -14.73 11.48 12.33
C ALA A 69 -15.52 11.28 11.03
N HIS A 70 -14.89 10.77 9.97
CA HIS A 70 -15.53 10.66 8.66
C HIS A 70 -16.66 9.61 8.67
N PRO A 71 -17.89 9.94 8.21
CA PRO A 71 -19.06 9.06 8.31
C PRO A 71 -18.91 7.75 7.52
N VAL A 72 -18.01 7.71 6.53
CA VAL A 72 -17.67 6.47 5.77
C VAL A 72 -17.19 5.33 6.68
N HIS A 73 -16.67 5.63 7.87
CA HIS A 73 -16.17 4.62 8.80
C HIS A 73 -17.24 4.06 9.72
N THR A 74 -18.47 4.61 9.72
CA THR A 74 -19.54 4.17 10.62
C THR A 74 -19.81 2.67 10.48
N GLU A 75 -20.03 2.17 9.26
CA GLU A 75 -20.28 0.75 9.01
C GLU A 75 -19.10 -0.14 9.45
N ALA A 76 -17.87 0.30 9.19
CA ALA A 76 -16.65 -0.43 9.54
C ALA A 76 -16.41 -0.54 11.05
N VAL A 77 -16.80 0.49 11.82
CA VAL A 77 -16.51 0.60 13.26
C VAL A 77 -17.68 0.11 14.11
N THR A 78 -18.91 0.53 13.80
CA THR A 78 -20.10 0.15 14.57
C THR A 78 -20.51 -1.28 14.27
N GLY A 79 -20.36 -1.76 13.04
CA GLY A 79 -20.63 -3.14 12.69
C GLY A 79 -19.62 -4.10 13.32
N VAL A 80 -20.08 -5.07 14.12
CA VAL A 80 -19.18 -6.11 14.69
C VAL A 80 -18.41 -6.82 13.57
N VAL A 81 -19.08 -7.12 12.45
CA VAL A 81 -18.51 -7.77 11.26
C VAL A 81 -17.44 -6.91 10.58
N GLY A 82 -17.47 -5.58 10.77
CA GLY A 82 -16.50 -4.62 10.24
C GLY A 82 -15.06 -4.81 10.76
N ARG A 83 -14.86 -5.63 11.80
CA ARG A 83 -13.53 -5.98 12.34
C ARG A 83 -12.53 -6.45 11.27
N ALA A 84 -13.01 -7.18 10.25
CA ALA A 84 -12.17 -7.64 9.15
C ALA A 84 -11.52 -6.48 8.38
N GLU A 85 -12.25 -5.38 8.19
CA GLU A 85 -11.76 -4.17 7.52
C GLU A 85 -10.70 -3.48 8.36
N LEU A 86 -10.98 -3.28 9.65
CA LEU A 86 -10.07 -2.61 10.56
C LEU A 86 -8.73 -3.36 10.69
N LEU A 87 -8.75 -4.69 10.88
CA LEU A 87 -7.54 -5.50 10.92
C LEU A 87 -6.75 -5.41 9.61
N SER A 88 -7.43 -5.49 8.47
CA SER A 88 -6.81 -5.33 7.15
C SER A 88 -6.18 -3.95 7.00
N SER A 89 -6.85 -2.88 7.42
CA SER A 89 -6.35 -1.50 7.36
C SER A 89 -5.13 -1.27 8.25
N VAL A 90 -5.09 -1.86 9.45
CA VAL A 90 -3.91 -1.80 10.33
C VAL A 90 -2.69 -2.43 9.64
N MET A 91 -2.85 -3.64 9.09
CA MET A 91 -1.76 -4.34 8.39
C MET A 91 -1.32 -3.60 7.13
N PHE A 92 -2.28 -3.08 6.36
CA PHE A 92 -2.04 -2.28 5.16
C PHE A 92 -1.20 -1.04 5.46
N LEU A 93 -1.64 -0.18 6.40
CA LEU A 93 -0.93 1.06 6.73
C LEU A 93 0.43 0.78 7.38
N SER A 94 0.53 -0.26 8.21
CA SER A 94 1.81 -0.68 8.79
C SER A 94 2.80 -1.12 7.72
N ALA A 95 2.34 -1.89 6.73
CA ALA A 95 3.15 -2.32 5.59
C ALA A 95 3.62 -1.11 4.75
N VAL A 96 2.74 -0.14 4.48
CA VAL A 96 3.08 1.12 3.81
C VAL A 96 4.17 1.90 4.55
N LEU A 97 3.97 2.15 5.84
CA LEU A 97 4.92 2.93 6.65
C LEU A 97 6.30 2.25 6.75
N LEU A 98 6.33 0.93 6.95
CA LEU A 98 7.58 0.17 6.99
C LEU A 98 8.30 0.18 5.63
N TYR A 99 7.56 0.03 4.54
CA TYR A 99 8.11 0.04 3.19
C TYR A 99 8.72 1.41 2.85
N MET A 100 7.98 2.48 3.10
CA MET A 100 8.46 3.85 2.88
C MET A 100 9.67 4.18 3.76
N GLY A 101 9.60 3.84 5.05
CA GLY A 101 10.69 4.06 5.99
C GLY A 101 11.97 3.26 5.67
N ALA A 102 11.85 2.12 4.99
CA ALA A 102 12.99 1.37 4.48
C ALA A 102 13.64 2.02 3.25
N LEU A 103 12.86 2.75 2.44
CA LEU A 103 13.32 3.46 1.24
C LEU A 103 13.91 4.85 1.53
N ASP A 104 13.41 5.54 2.55
CA ASP A 104 13.81 6.93 2.84
C ASP A 104 15.11 7.07 3.64
N LYS A 105 15.68 5.97 4.16
CA LYS A 105 16.94 6.01 4.92
C LYS A 105 18.13 6.32 3.97
N CYS A 106 18.86 7.41 4.27
CA CYS A 106 20.00 7.90 3.48
C CYS A 106 21.20 6.93 3.41
N HIS A 107 21.32 6.00 4.35
CA HIS A 107 22.30 4.93 4.25
C HIS A 107 21.67 3.76 3.50
N SER A 108 22.32 3.32 2.41
CA SER A 108 21.95 2.07 1.74
C SER A 108 21.87 0.98 2.82
N PRO A 109 20.67 0.45 3.12
CA PRO A 109 20.56 -0.62 4.10
C PRO A 109 21.43 -1.77 3.62
N SER A 110 22.08 -2.47 4.55
CA SER A 110 22.70 -3.76 4.22
C SER A 110 21.65 -4.63 3.54
N PHE A 111 22.05 -5.36 2.51
CA PHE A 111 21.17 -6.26 1.74
C PHE A 111 20.27 -7.12 2.65
N TRP A 112 20.83 -7.63 3.75
CA TRP A 112 20.12 -8.43 4.73
C TRP A 112 19.02 -7.69 5.48
N VAL A 113 19.25 -6.42 5.86
CA VAL A 113 18.25 -5.59 6.54
C VAL A 113 17.07 -5.34 5.63
N ASP A 114 17.33 -5.17 4.34
CA ASP A 114 16.27 -4.96 3.37
C ASP A 114 15.44 -6.22 3.11
N ILE A 115 16.09 -7.38 2.97
CA ILE A 115 15.40 -8.66 2.88
C ILE A 115 14.51 -8.90 4.09
N VAL A 116 15.01 -8.64 5.31
CA VAL A 116 14.19 -8.77 6.53
C VAL A 116 12.98 -7.83 6.49
N ASN A 117 13.15 -6.57 6.08
CA ASN A 117 12.02 -5.64 5.94
C ASN A 117 10.99 -6.14 4.93
N ILE A 118 11.41 -6.67 3.78
CA ILE A 118 10.52 -7.22 2.76
C ILE A 118 9.76 -8.44 3.29
N LEU A 119 10.43 -9.32 4.05
CA LEU A 119 9.78 -10.46 4.68
C LEU A 119 8.73 -10.05 5.72
N ILE A 120 9.04 -9.03 6.54
CA ILE A 120 8.07 -8.46 7.49
C ILE A 120 6.88 -7.85 6.75
N VAL A 121 7.13 -7.06 5.69
CA VAL A 121 6.07 -6.48 4.85
C VAL A 121 5.23 -7.58 4.21
N GLY A 122 5.84 -8.62 3.63
CA GLY A 122 5.14 -9.78 3.09
C GLY A 122 4.26 -10.46 4.16
N PHE A 123 4.81 -10.69 5.35
CA PHE A 123 4.05 -11.25 6.47
C PHE A 123 2.82 -10.40 6.81
N LEU A 124 2.96 -9.07 6.89
CA LEU A 124 1.83 -8.17 7.13
C LEU A 124 0.77 -8.26 6.03
N ILE A 125 1.17 -8.32 4.75
CA ILE A 125 0.25 -8.52 3.62
C ILE A 125 -0.51 -9.83 3.76
N CYS A 126 0.16 -10.92 4.16
CA CYS A 126 -0.45 -12.22 4.35
C CYS A 126 -1.52 -12.17 5.47
N VAL A 127 -1.16 -11.65 6.64
CA VAL A 127 -2.07 -11.52 7.78
C VAL A 127 -3.26 -10.59 7.45
N GLY A 128 -2.99 -9.47 6.78
CA GLY A 128 -4.03 -8.56 6.31
C GLY A 128 -4.97 -9.22 5.30
N THR A 129 -4.44 -9.98 4.34
CA THR A 129 -5.23 -10.73 3.34
C THR A 129 -6.08 -11.83 3.97
N PHE A 130 -5.57 -12.48 5.02
CA PHE A 130 -6.34 -13.43 5.85
C PHE A 130 -7.40 -12.77 6.73
N SER A 131 -7.31 -11.46 6.93
CA SER A 131 -8.38 -10.67 7.54
C SER A 131 -9.44 -10.29 6.51
N LYS A 132 -8.99 -9.71 5.39
CA LYS A 132 -9.80 -9.28 4.25
C LYS A 132 -8.94 -9.20 2.99
N GLU A 133 -9.47 -9.69 1.87
CA GLU A 133 -8.80 -9.72 0.56
C GLU A 133 -8.28 -8.36 0.07
N GLN A 134 -8.93 -7.27 0.48
CA GLN A 134 -8.58 -5.91 0.07
C GLN A 134 -7.14 -5.53 0.44
N CYS A 135 -6.53 -6.14 1.46
CA CYS A 135 -5.15 -5.85 1.86
C CYS A 135 -4.14 -6.07 0.74
N ILE A 136 -4.40 -6.98 -0.20
CA ILE A 136 -3.45 -7.32 -1.26
C ILE A 136 -3.19 -6.17 -2.23
N THR A 137 -4.10 -5.20 -2.29
CA THR A 137 -3.97 -4.00 -3.11
C THR A 137 -2.78 -3.12 -2.71
N VAL A 138 -2.21 -3.31 -1.52
CA VAL A 138 -1.02 -2.58 -1.07
C VAL A 138 0.18 -2.79 -1.98
N PHE A 139 0.27 -3.93 -2.66
CA PHE A 139 1.30 -4.18 -3.66
C PHE A 139 1.26 -3.13 -4.79
N GLY A 140 0.07 -2.74 -5.25
CA GLY A 140 -0.09 -1.67 -6.23
C GLY A 140 0.41 -0.33 -5.71
N VAL A 141 0.22 -0.05 -4.42
CA VAL A 141 0.76 1.15 -3.76
C VAL A 141 2.28 1.13 -3.74
N PHE A 142 2.91 -0.02 -3.46
CA PHE A 142 4.38 -0.14 -3.50
C PHE A 142 4.95 0.11 -4.90
N VAL A 143 4.34 -0.50 -5.91
CA VAL A 143 4.75 -0.28 -7.32
C VAL A 143 4.62 1.21 -7.66
N ALA A 144 3.49 1.84 -7.34
CA ALA A 144 3.28 3.26 -7.59
C ALA A 144 4.30 4.14 -6.84
N TYR A 145 4.59 3.82 -5.58
CA TYR A 145 5.56 4.57 -4.77
C TYR A 145 6.98 4.48 -5.32
N GLU A 146 7.42 3.30 -5.75
CA GLU A 146 8.74 3.16 -6.37
C GLU A 146 8.82 3.87 -7.71
N LEU A 147 7.80 3.77 -8.55
CA LEU A 147 7.72 4.52 -9.81
C LEU A 147 7.81 6.03 -9.55
N PHE A 148 7.09 6.52 -8.53
CA PHE A 148 7.14 7.93 -8.14
C PHE A 148 8.54 8.36 -7.70
N LYS A 149 9.23 7.57 -6.87
CA LYS A 149 10.61 7.85 -6.42
C LYS A 149 11.62 7.82 -7.58
N VAL A 150 11.50 6.85 -8.48
CA VAL A 150 12.35 6.75 -9.68
C VAL A 150 12.13 7.96 -10.59
N TYR A 151 10.87 8.37 -10.77
CA TYR A 151 10.52 9.56 -11.55
C TYR A 151 11.09 10.84 -10.93
N GLN A 152 10.94 11.03 -9.62
CA GLN A 152 11.48 12.19 -8.89
C GLN A 152 13.01 12.29 -9.01
N LYS A 153 13.71 11.16 -8.90
CA LYS A 153 15.18 11.09 -9.07
C LYS A 153 15.61 11.44 -10.49
N THR A 154 14.86 10.95 -11.49
CA THR A 154 15.11 11.22 -12.91
C THR A 154 14.93 12.71 -13.25
N LEU A 155 13.84 13.33 -12.77
CA LEU A 155 13.59 14.77 -12.89
C LEU A 155 14.69 15.61 -12.25
N SER A 156 15.13 15.23 -11.06
CA SER A 156 16.20 15.95 -10.34
C SER A 156 17.52 15.93 -11.13
N CYS A 157 17.87 14.80 -11.75
CA CYS A 157 19.03 14.71 -12.65
C CYS A 157 18.83 15.52 -13.95
N GLY A 158 17.63 15.48 -14.53
CA GLY A 158 17.29 16.22 -15.76
C GLY A 158 17.35 17.74 -15.58
N ILE A 159 16.89 18.27 -14.44
CA ILE A 159 16.94 19.70 -14.11
C ILE A 159 18.38 20.16 -13.88
N VAL A 160 19.21 19.37 -13.20
CA VAL A 160 20.64 19.66 -13.00
C VAL A 160 21.40 19.68 -14.33
N LEU A 161 21.02 18.84 -15.30
CA LEU A 161 21.59 18.85 -16.64
C LEU A 161 21.03 19.98 -17.54
N TRP A 162 19.82 20.46 -17.27
CA TRP A 162 19.19 21.56 -18.04
C TRP A 162 19.72 22.94 -17.64
N PHE A 163 20.13 23.12 -16.38
CA PHE A 163 20.87 24.30 -15.92
C PHE A 163 22.34 23.96 -15.68
N PRO A 164 23.20 23.89 -16.73
CA PRO A 164 24.62 23.97 -16.49
C PRO A 164 24.87 25.32 -15.80
N SER A 165 25.42 25.26 -14.59
CA SER A 165 25.75 26.40 -13.73
C SER A 165 26.14 27.63 -14.57
N PHE A 166 25.26 28.64 -14.59
CA PHE A 166 25.47 29.89 -15.31
C PHE A 166 26.54 30.71 -14.57
N LYS A 167 27.77 30.21 -14.52
CA LYS A 167 28.94 31.01 -14.12
C LYS A 167 29.21 31.98 -15.26
N LYS A 168 28.79 33.23 -15.04
CA LYS A 168 29.12 34.42 -15.83
C LYS A 168 30.54 34.35 -16.39
N LYS A 169 30.66 34.21 -17.71
CA LYS A 169 31.81 34.72 -18.45
C LYS A 169 31.30 35.47 -19.67
N THR A 170 31.13 36.77 -19.49
CA THR A 170 30.98 37.77 -20.53
C THR A 170 32.21 37.71 -21.44
N SER A 171 32.05 37.43 -22.74
CA SER A 171 32.72 38.16 -23.85
C SER A 171 32.42 37.52 -25.22
N GLN A 172 31.67 38.27 -26.04
CA GLN A 172 31.97 38.62 -27.45
C GLN A 172 31.81 37.61 -28.62
N LYS A 173 30.77 37.93 -29.43
CA LYS A 173 30.67 38.04 -30.91
C LYS A 173 30.69 36.81 -31.86
N THR A 174 29.65 36.84 -32.71
CA THR A 174 29.55 36.50 -34.16
C THR A 174 29.74 35.04 -34.62
N GLY A 175 28.65 34.44 -35.12
CA GLY A 175 28.69 33.16 -35.86
C GLY A 175 27.36 32.38 -35.91
N ALA A 176 26.22 33.06 -36.07
CA ALA A 176 24.90 32.43 -35.96
C ALA A 176 24.44 31.79 -37.29
N PHE A 177 24.81 30.52 -37.54
CA PHE A 177 23.94 29.50 -38.17
C PHE A 177 24.61 28.12 -38.31
N LYS A 178 25.95 28.04 -38.29
CA LYS A 178 26.70 26.77 -38.38
C LYS A 178 26.79 25.96 -37.08
N GLU A 179 26.31 26.50 -35.96
CA GLU A 179 26.30 25.81 -34.66
C GLU A 179 24.99 25.05 -34.35
N ILE A 180 23.93 25.22 -35.14
CA ILE A 180 22.62 24.65 -34.81
C ILE A 180 22.60 23.14 -35.02
N ILE A 181 23.28 22.65 -36.06
CA ILE A 181 23.38 21.22 -36.40
C ILE A 181 24.17 20.43 -35.33
N PRO A 182 25.37 20.87 -34.88
CA PRO A 182 26.05 20.18 -33.78
C PRO A 182 25.36 20.37 -32.42
N ARG A 183 24.46 21.36 -32.24
CA ARG A 183 23.60 21.46 -31.05
C ARG A 183 22.45 20.46 -31.08
N ALA A 184 21.78 20.26 -32.21
CA ALA A 184 20.76 19.22 -32.35
C ALA A 184 21.35 17.82 -32.16
N HIS A 185 22.54 17.56 -32.72
CA HIS A 185 23.26 16.30 -32.51
C HIS A 185 23.76 16.14 -31.06
N ARG A 186 24.08 17.23 -30.35
CA ARG A 186 24.46 17.21 -28.93
C ARG A 186 23.26 17.15 -27.98
N LEU A 187 22.07 17.56 -28.43
CA LEU A 187 20.79 17.35 -27.76
C LEU A 187 20.25 15.93 -28.01
N LEU A 188 20.59 15.30 -29.14
CA LEU A 188 20.38 13.87 -29.40
C LEU A 188 21.44 13.00 -28.69
N GLN A 189 22.64 13.54 -28.48
CA GLN A 189 23.67 13.00 -27.58
C GLN A 189 23.59 13.58 -26.17
N LEU A 190 22.47 14.23 -25.79
CA LEU A 190 22.05 14.18 -24.40
C LEU A 190 21.86 12.69 -24.22
N ASN A 191 22.88 12.06 -23.63
CA ASN A 191 22.69 10.84 -22.90
C ASN A 191 21.38 11.05 -22.13
N LEU A 192 20.29 10.49 -22.65
CA LEU A 192 19.49 9.58 -21.87
C LEU A 192 20.50 8.57 -21.33
N SER A 193 21.30 9.02 -20.36
CA SER A 193 21.73 8.23 -19.24
C SER A 193 20.38 7.80 -18.73
N ILE A 194 19.89 6.69 -19.27
CA ILE A 194 18.80 5.93 -18.71
C ILE A 194 19.16 5.99 -17.24
N PRO A 195 18.31 6.59 -16.38
CA PRO A 195 18.56 6.59 -14.95
C PRO A 195 19.02 5.18 -14.63
N SER A 196 19.95 4.95 -13.73
CA SER A 196 20.24 3.59 -13.32
C SER A 196 18.99 3.00 -12.62
N TRP A 197 17.93 2.70 -13.37
CA TRP A 197 16.87 1.74 -13.13
C TRP A 197 17.49 0.39 -12.78
N THR A 198 18.79 0.24 -13.08
CA THR A 198 19.71 -0.84 -12.74
C THR A 198 20.50 -0.65 -11.45
N SER A 199 20.20 0.31 -10.58
CA SER A 199 20.38 0.00 -9.16
C SER A 199 19.42 -1.15 -8.91
N TYR A 200 19.88 -2.40 -8.90
CA TYR A 200 19.03 -3.62 -8.82
C TYR A 200 18.06 -3.63 -7.62
N ALA A 201 18.22 -2.69 -6.68
CA ALA A 201 17.44 -2.49 -5.48
C ALA A 201 15.91 -2.52 -5.63
N PRO A 202 15.25 -1.65 -6.42
CA PRO A 202 13.79 -1.61 -6.51
C PRO A 202 13.23 -2.88 -7.19
N VAL A 203 13.92 -3.37 -8.23
CA VAL A 203 13.45 -4.50 -9.05
C VAL A 203 13.32 -5.78 -8.23
N TYR A 204 14.30 -6.12 -7.37
CA TYR A 204 14.18 -7.33 -6.58
C TYR A 204 13.11 -7.22 -5.50
N ARG A 205 12.86 -6.03 -4.91
CA ARG A 205 11.81 -5.86 -3.87
C ARG A 205 10.44 -6.13 -4.46
N ILE A 206 10.14 -5.47 -5.57
CA ILE A 206 8.88 -5.65 -6.30
C ILE A 206 8.76 -7.11 -6.73
N PHE A 207 9.82 -7.72 -7.25
CA PHE A 207 9.79 -9.12 -7.68
C PHE A 207 9.49 -10.09 -6.53
N ILE A 208 10.18 -9.96 -5.39
CA ILE A 208 9.95 -10.81 -4.21
C ILE A 208 8.52 -10.62 -3.68
N LEU A 209 8.06 -9.37 -3.55
CA LEU A 209 6.71 -9.08 -3.08
C LEU A 209 5.65 -9.58 -4.07
N PHE A 210 5.90 -9.51 -5.37
CA PHE A 210 5.02 -10.06 -6.39
C PHE A 210 4.89 -11.58 -6.27
N LEU A 211 6.02 -12.30 -6.16
CA LEU A 211 6.01 -13.74 -5.93
C LEU A 211 5.24 -14.10 -4.65
N PHE A 212 5.44 -13.33 -3.59
CA PHE A 212 4.73 -13.52 -2.33
C PHE A 212 3.21 -13.31 -2.47
N VAL A 213 2.79 -12.24 -3.12
CA VAL A 213 1.38 -11.91 -3.42
C VAL A 213 0.72 -13.03 -4.24
N ILE A 214 1.39 -13.51 -5.28
CA ILE A 214 0.89 -14.62 -6.11
C ILE A 214 0.78 -15.91 -5.29
N ALA A 215 1.77 -16.21 -4.45
CA ALA A 215 1.74 -17.40 -3.59
C ALA A 215 0.57 -17.35 -2.60
N VAL A 216 0.32 -16.21 -1.95
CA VAL A 216 -0.82 -16.02 -1.03
C VAL A 216 -2.15 -16.16 -1.77
N MET A 217 -2.29 -15.58 -2.96
CA MET A 217 -3.51 -15.71 -3.77
C MET A 217 -3.75 -17.14 -4.22
N PHE A 218 -2.71 -17.82 -4.70
CA PHE A 218 -2.81 -19.20 -5.12
C PHE A 218 -3.22 -20.10 -3.95
N ALA A 219 -2.57 -19.97 -2.80
CA ALA A 219 -2.93 -20.70 -1.59
C ALA A 219 -4.39 -20.45 -1.19
N ARG A 220 -4.83 -19.19 -1.23
CA ARG A 220 -6.21 -18.81 -0.91
C ARG A 220 -7.23 -19.45 -1.87
N ILE A 221 -6.98 -19.39 -3.18
CA ILE A 221 -7.85 -19.99 -4.19
C ILE A 221 -7.93 -21.50 -4.01
N ARG A 222 -6.79 -22.16 -3.76
CA ARG A 222 -6.73 -23.60 -3.48
C ARG A 222 -7.55 -23.99 -2.25
N ILE A 223 -7.47 -23.21 -1.17
CA ILE A 223 -8.22 -23.46 0.07
C ILE A 223 -9.72 -23.21 -0.13
N MET A 224 -10.10 -22.17 -0.88
CA MET A 224 -11.50 -21.81 -1.13
C MET A 224 -12.17 -22.67 -2.22
N GLY A 225 -11.43 -23.55 -2.89
CA GLY A 225 -11.95 -24.42 -3.95
C GLY A 225 -12.31 -23.71 -5.26
N GLY A 226 -12.02 -22.40 -5.39
CA GLY A 226 -12.18 -21.64 -6.63
C GLY A 226 -13.60 -21.60 -7.22
N GLN A 227 -14.64 -21.82 -6.42
CA GLN A 227 -16.03 -21.81 -6.88
C GLN A 227 -16.66 -20.41 -6.74
N LEU A 228 -17.52 -20.06 -7.69
CA LEU A 228 -18.35 -18.87 -7.59
C LEU A 228 -19.26 -18.95 -6.36
N PRO A 229 -19.53 -17.81 -5.67
CA PRO A 229 -20.50 -17.80 -4.60
C PRO A 229 -21.86 -18.21 -5.15
N HIS A 230 -22.40 -19.30 -4.63
CA HIS A 230 -23.77 -19.72 -4.88
C HIS A 230 -24.64 -19.03 -3.83
N PHE A 231 -25.46 -18.08 -4.27
CA PHE A 231 -26.40 -17.39 -3.40
C PHE A 231 -27.67 -18.22 -3.33
N THR A 232 -28.03 -18.65 -2.13
CA THR A 232 -29.29 -19.35 -1.90
C THR A 232 -30.46 -18.37 -1.89
N GLU A 233 -31.69 -18.88 -2.03
CA GLU A 233 -32.91 -18.08 -1.80
C GLU A 233 -32.92 -17.41 -0.41
N PHE A 234 -32.28 -18.04 0.57
CA PHE A 234 -32.15 -17.49 1.91
C PHE A 234 -31.21 -16.28 1.96
N ASP A 235 -30.12 -16.31 1.20
CA ASP A 235 -29.14 -15.20 1.14
C ASP A 235 -29.66 -14.01 0.33
N ASN A 236 -30.43 -14.28 -0.73
CA ASN A 236 -30.96 -13.25 -1.63
C ASN A 236 -32.38 -13.60 -2.12
N PRO A 237 -33.40 -13.44 -1.27
CA PRO A 237 -34.78 -13.79 -1.62
C PRO A 237 -35.35 -12.93 -2.75
N ALA A 238 -34.89 -11.67 -2.85
CA ALA A 238 -35.33 -10.75 -3.90
C ALA A 238 -34.91 -11.19 -5.32
N ALA A 239 -33.78 -11.88 -5.47
CA ALA A 239 -33.35 -12.40 -6.77
C ALA A 239 -34.17 -13.62 -7.25
N HIS A 240 -34.91 -14.26 -6.35
CA HIS A 240 -35.71 -15.46 -6.62
C HIS A 240 -37.21 -15.21 -6.52
N ALA A 241 -37.64 -13.97 -6.25
CA ALA A 241 -39.04 -13.62 -6.23
C ALA A 241 -39.67 -13.78 -7.64
N PRO A 242 -40.85 -14.39 -7.76
CA PRO A 242 -41.54 -14.50 -9.05
C PRO A 242 -41.83 -13.10 -9.61
N ARG A 243 -41.56 -12.91 -10.90
CA ARG A 243 -41.79 -11.64 -11.62
C ARG A 243 -43.26 -11.37 -11.84
#